data_AF-A0A1W6K2D4-F1
#
_entry.id   AF-A0A1W6K2D4-F1
#
_cell.length_a   1.000
_cell.length_b   1.000
_cell.length_c   1.000
_cell.angle_alpha   90.00
_cell.angle_beta   90.00
_cell.angle_gamma   90.00
#
_symmetry.space_group_name_H-M   'P 1'
#
loop_
_entity.id
_entity.type
_entity.pdbx_description
1 polymer ?
#
loop_
_entity_poly.entity_id
_entity_poly.type
_entity_poly.pdbx_seq_one_letter_code
_entity_poly.pdbx_strand_id
1 'polypeptide(L)'
;MEFKKEGDRAFFNSIEAVVSANGIYISPYINNKLYLYIEREKLLIDIDYFELLRLLTNMKKTEVKIIDKKTEYTRLGIVLNMKFEDSIKIETIIDWGVQAIVSTINNSRIAISHGPDCEYNDCVYTALIRLNDFIYFLKIRITENLMEPMLYKITLLNFVNELIFYHLHQKFKLI
;
A
#
# COMPACT_ATOMS: atom_id res chain seq x y z
N MET A 1 -14.50 -12.59 -8.35
CA MET A 1 -13.18 -12.28 -8.94
C MET A 1 -12.60 -13.59 -9.44
N GLU A 2 -12.12 -13.64 -10.68
CA GLU A 2 -11.44 -14.79 -11.26
C GLU A 2 -9.92 -14.59 -11.14
N PHE A 3 -9.17 -15.63 -10.77
CA PHE A 3 -7.70 -15.58 -10.76
C PHE A 3 -7.15 -16.45 -11.89
N LYS A 4 -6.18 -15.93 -12.65
CA LYS A 4 -5.47 -16.67 -13.70
C LYS A 4 -3.96 -16.46 -13.57
N LYS A 5 -3.19 -17.51 -13.88
CA LYS A 5 -1.74 -17.47 -13.94
C LYS A 5 -1.30 -17.91 -15.34
N GLU A 6 -0.49 -17.07 -15.98
CA GLU A 6 0.06 -17.30 -17.31
C GLU A 6 1.60 -17.16 -17.22
N GLY A 7 2.28 -18.30 -17.06
CA GLY A 7 3.71 -18.32 -16.76
C GLY A 7 4.02 -17.64 -15.42
N ASP A 8 4.87 -16.61 -15.46
CA ASP A 8 5.28 -15.84 -14.29
C ASP A 8 4.31 -14.69 -13.95
N ARG A 9 3.31 -14.43 -14.82
CA ARG A 9 2.33 -13.37 -14.63
C ARG A 9 1.06 -13.93 -14.00
N ALA A 10 0.46 -13.11 -13.15
CA ALA A 10 -0.81 -13.43 -12.51
C ALA A 10 -1.80 -12.30 -12.75
N PHE A 11 -3.07 -12.65 -12.89
CA PHE A 11 -4.14 -11.76 -13.27
C PHE A 11 -5.36 -11.98 -12.37
N PHE A 12 -5.95 -10.87 -11.94
CA PHE A 12 -7.25 -10.82 -11.28
C PHE A 12 -8.25 -10.29 -12.32
N ASN A 13 -9.08 -11.20 -12.84
CA ASN A 13 -9.81 -11.09 -14.10
C ASN A 13 -8.86 -10.83 -15.28
N SER A 14 -8.67 -9.56 -15.66
CA SER A 14 -7.81 -9.10 -16.75
C SER A 14 -6.76 -8.08 -16.29
N ILE A 15 -6.64 -7.87 -14.98
CA ILE A 15 -5.73 -6.88 -14.38
C ILE A 15 -4.55 -7.62 -13.78
N GLU A 16 -3.34 -7.28 -14.23
CA GLU A 16 -2.10 -7.91 -13.77
C GLU A 16 -1.84 -7.63 -12.29
N ALA A 17 -1.34 -8.64 -11.57
CA ALA A 17 -0.91 -8.53 -10.19
C ALA A 17 0.31 -7.63 -10.08
N VAL A 18 0.26 -6.69 -9.14
CA VAL A 18 1.35 -5.74 -8.86
C VAL A 18 2.37 -6.29 -7.87
N VAL A 19 2.01 -7.35 -7.15
CA VAL A 19 2.94 -8.16 -6.35
C VAL A 19 2.78 -9.60 -6.79
N SER A 20 3.90 -10.23 -7.14
CA SER A 20 4.00 -11.65 -7.45
C SER A 20 5.27 -12.18 -6.77
N ALA A 21 5.12 -12.82 -5.61
CA ALA A 21 6.24 -13.26 -4.79
C ALA A 21 5.89 -14.45 -3.92
N ASN A 22 6.73 -15.49 -3.89
CA ASN A 22 6.59 -16.63 -2.98
C ASN A 22 5.19 -17.29 -3.00
N GLY A 23 4.57 -17.39 -4.19
CA GLY A 23 3.21 -17.93 -4.35
C GLY A 23 2.09 -17.01 -3.85
N ILE A 24 2.40 -15.76 -3.49
CA ILE A 24 1.45 -14.72 -3.09
C ILE A 24 1.34 -13.70 -4.22
N TYR A 25 0.10 -13.43 -4.61
CA TYR A 25 -0.24 -12.50 -5.67
C TYR A 25 -1.19 -11.44 -5.12
N ILE A 26 -0.91 -10.17 -5.42
CA ILE A 26 -1.73 -9.03 -4.95
C ILE A 26 -2.10 -8.16 -6.15
N SER A 27 -3.39 -7.86 -6.31
CA SER A 27 -3.89 -6.94 -7.33
C SER A 27 -3.55 -5.48 -6.99
N PRO A 28 -3.57 -4.56 -7.97
CA PRO A 28 -3.80 -3.15 -7.64
C PRO A 28 -5.21 -3.00 -7.03
N TYR A 29 -5.58 -1.80 -6.59
CA TYR A 29 -6.97 -1.53 -6.24
C TYR A 29 -7.88 -1.71 -7.46
N ILE A 30 -8.88 -2.57 -7.33
CA ILE A 30 -9.93 -2.80 -8.33
C ILE A 30 -11.26 -2.56 -7.63
N ASN A 31 -11.98 -1.49 -8.01
CA ASN A 31 -13.22 -1.07 -7.36
C ASN A 31 -13.08 -0.93 -5.83
N ASN A 32 -12.05 -0.21 -5.37
CA ASN A 32 -11.70 0.02 -3.96
C ASN A 32 -11.39 -1.24 -3.13
N LYS A 33 -11.10 -2.37 -3.78
CA LYS A 33 -10.69 -3.61 -3.14
C LYS A 33 -9.31 -4.06 -3.59
N LEU A 34 -8.56 -4.65 -2.66
CA LEU A 34 -7.42 -5.48 -2.99
C LEU A 34 -7.85 -6.93 -3.03
N TYR A 35 -7.32 -7.64 -4.01
CA TYR A 35 -7.48 -9.07 -4.15
C TYR A 35 -6.14 -9.73 -3.91
N LEU A 36 -6.12 -10.74 -3.04
CA LEU A 36 -4.98 -11.58 -2.77
C LEU A 36 -5.26 -13.01 -3.17
N TYR A 37 -4.33 -13.62 -3.88
CA TYR A 37 -4.34 -15.06 -4.14
C TYR A 37 -3.11 -15.71 -3.53
N ILE A 38 -3.33 -16.79 -2.79
CA ILE A 38 -2.28 -17.56 -2.14
C ILE A 38 -2.28 -18.97 -2.74
N GLU A 39 -1.22 -19.29 -3.49
CA GLU A 39 -1.17 -20.45 -4.37
C GLU A 39 -1.18 -21.79 -3.61
N ARG A 40 -0.45 -21.86 -2.49
CA ARG A 40 -0.33 -23.09 -1.69
C ARG A 40 -1.68 -23.51 -1.09
N GLU A 41 -2.48 -22.56 -0.66
CA GLU A 41 -3.76 -22.75 0.00
C GLU A 41 -4.93 -22.70 -1.00
N LYS A 42 -4.66 -22.34 -2.26
CA LYS A 42 -5.65 -22.06 -3.31
C LYS A 42 -6.73 -21.08 -2.81
N LEU A 43 -6.29 -20.08 -2.06
CA LEU A 43 -7.17 -19.16 -1.36
C LEU A 43 -7.20 -17.81 -2.07
N LEU A 44 -8.40 -17.36 -2.42
CA LEU A 44 -8.67 -16.03 -2.93
C LEU A 44 -9.36 -15.21 -1.84
N ILE A 45 -8.75 -14.09 -1.48
CA ILE A 45 -9.23 -13.16 -0.46
C ILE A 45 -9.46 -11.81 -1.12
N ASP A 46 -10.53 -11.13 -0.74
CA ASP A 46 -10.72 -9.71 -1.01
C ASP A 46 -10.81 -8.92 0.30
N ILE A 47 -10.32 -7.68 0.25
CA ILE A 47 -10.41 -6.74 1.36
C ILE A 47 -10.61 -5.33 0.81
N ASP A 48 -11.54 -4.58 1.39
CA ASP A 48 -11.71 -3.18 1.02
C ASP A 48 -10.64 -2.28 1.65
N TYR A 49 -10.54 -1.05 1.14
CA TYR A 49 -9.55 -0.08 1.61
C TYR A 49 -9.63 0.18 3.13
N PHE A 50 -10.81 0.43 3.67
CA PHE A 50 -10.98 0.82 5.07
C PHE A 50 -10.72 -0.35 6.01
N GLU A 51 -11.14 -1.55 5.64
CA GLU A 51 -10.81 -2.80 6.34
C GLU A 51 -9.29 -3.02 6.38
N LEU A 52 -8.61 -2.82 5.25
CA LEU A 52 -7.16 -2.95 5.16
C LEU A 52 -6.45 -1.94 6.06
N LEU A 53 -6.88 -0.67 6.07
CA LEU A 53 -6.33 0.34 6.98
C LEU A 53 -6.49 -0.06 8.46
N ARG A 54 -7.67 -0.57 8.82
CA ARG A 54 -7.94 -1.04 10.18
C ARG A 54 -7.02 -2.19 10.55
N LEU A 55 -6.81 -3.14 9.64
CA LEU A 55 -5.87 -4.23 9.85
C LEU A 55 -4.44 -3.72 10.01
N LEU A 56 -3.94 -2.93 9.06
CA LEU A 56 -2.57 -2.39 9.08
C LEU A 56 -2.28 -1.60 10.37
N THR A 57 -3.29 -0.92 10.92
CA THR A 57 -3.19 -0.22 12.20
C THR A 57 -2.96 -1.16 13.38
N ASN A 58 -3.58 -2.34 13.38
CA ASN A 58 -3.47 -3.34 14.44
C ASN A 58 -2.35 -4.37 14.22
N MET A 59 -1.88 -4.54 12.98
CA MET A 59 -0.79 -5.47 12.67
C MET A 59 0.51 -5.07 13.38
N LYS A 60 1.26 -6.09 13.81
CA LYS A 60 2.65 -5.93 14.26
C LYS A 60 3.49 -5.40 13.10
N LYS A 61 4.08 -4.23 13.31
CA LYS A 61 4.87 -3.50 12.31
C LYS A 61 6.02 -2.75 12.98
N THR A 62 7.07 -2.49 12.23
CA THR A 62 8.22 -1.70 12.68
C THR A 62 8.26 -0.40 11.92
N GLU A 63 8.36 0.73 12.60
CA GLU A 63 8.56 2.02 11.95
C GLU A 63 9.98 2.09 11.36
N VAL A 64 10.07 2.53 10.11
CA VAL A 64 11.33 2.78 9.40
C VAL A 64 11.61 4.26 9.52
N LYS A 65 12.73 4.64 10.14
CA LYS A 65 12.98 6.04 10.44
C LYS A 65 13.28 6.82 9.17
N ILE A 66 12.79 8.06 9.12
CA ILE A 66 13.17 9.02 8.10
C ILE A 66 14.57 9.56 8.40
N ILE A 67 15.47 9.48 7.43
CA ILE A 67 16.83 10.00 7.49
C ILE A 67 16.86 11.44 6.96
N ASP A 68 16.16 11.69 5.87
CA ASP A 68 16.13 12.99 5.21
C ASP A 68 14.76 13.25 4.58
N LYS A 69 14.35 14.50 4.59
CA LYS A 69 13.06 14.98 4.08
C LYS A 69 13.23 16.35 3.47
N LYS A 70 12.87 16.48 2.20
CA LYS A 70 12.88 17.74 1.47
C LYS A 70 11.54 17.97 0.78
N THR A 71 10.95 19.13 1.00
CA THR A 71 9.73 19.56 0.32
C THR A 71 10.07 20.67 -0.66
N GLU A 72 9.61 20.55 -1.90
CA GLU A 72 9.80 21.51 -2.97
C GLU A 72 8.46 21.90 -3.59
N TYR A 73 8.27 23.20 -3.83
CA TYR A 73 7.09 23.73 -4.51
C TYR A 73 7.44 23.96 -5.97
N THR A 74 6.75 23.25 -6.87
CA THR A 74 7.00 23.30 -8.30
C THR A 74 5.75 23.77 -9.05
N ARG A 75 5.88 23.99 -10.36
CA ARG A 75 4.72 24.28 -11.22
C ARG A 75 3.73 23.12 -11.31
N LEU A 76 4.19 21.88 -11.09
CA LEU A 76 3.35 20.68 -11.16
C LEU A 76 2.61 20.41 -9.85
N GLY A 77 3.18 20.83 -8.72
CA GLY A 77 2.78 20.24 -7.46
C GLY A 77 3.72 20.55 -6.31
N ILE A 78 3.35 20.02 -5.14
CA ILE A 78 4.26 19.85 -4.01
C ILE A 78 4.99 18.53 -4.21
N VAL A 79 6.32 18.59 -4.27
CA VAL A 79 7.19 17.42 -4.36
C VAL A 79 7.80 17.16 -2.99
N LEU A 80 7.53 15.98 -2.44
CA LEU A 80 8.06 15.51 -1.17
C LEU A 80 9.06 14.39 -1.43
N ASN A 81 10.33 14.70 -1.23
CA ASN A 81 11.45 13.76 -1.32
C ASN A 81 11.79 13.24 0.07
N MET A 82 11.74 11.92 0.25
CA MET A 82 11.97 11.26 1.53
C MET A 82 13.00 10.15 1.37
N LYS A 83 13.96 10.14 2.28
CA LYS A 83 14.91 9.04 2.44
C LYS A 83 14.68 8.41 3.79
N PHE A 84 14.43 7.11 3.80
CA PHE A 84 14.26 6.32 5.00
C PHE A 84 15.50 5.44 5.24
N GLU A 85 15.58 4.84 6.43
CA GLU A 85 16.43 3.69 6.70
C GLU A 85 16.19 2.57 5.67
N ASP A 86 17.09 1.57 5.63
CA ASP A 86 17.12 0.54 4.59
C ASP A 86 17.39 1.06 3.15
N SER A 87 17.91 2.29 3.01
CA SER A 87 18.17 2.93 1.71
C SER A 87 16.94 3.12 0.82
N ILE A 88 15.76 3.23 1.44
CA ILE A 88 14.50 3.46 0.74
C ILE A 88 14.37 4.93 0.39
N LYS A 89 14.14 5.22 -0.90
CA LYS A 89 13.82 6.56 -1.38
C LYS A 89 12.39 6.59 -1.88
N ILE A 90 11.59 7.49 -1.34
CA ILE A 90 10.21 7.71 -1.77
C ILE A 90 10.09 9.15 -2.21
N GLU A 91 9.59 9.35 -3.42
CA GLU A 91 9.18 10.66 -3.93
C GLU A 91 7.66 10.64 -4.04
N THR A 92 7.02 11.67 -3.49
CA THR A 92 5.57 11.86 -3.60
C THR A 92 5.30 13.22 -4.22
N ILE A 93 4.53 13.24 -5.29
CA ILE A 93 4.08 14.44 -5.99
C ILE A 93 2.59 14.59 -5.72
N ILE A 94 2.21 15.72 -5.10
CA ILE A 94 0.82 16.13 -4.92
C ILE A 94 0.53 17.13 -6.04
N ASP A 95 -0.23 16.71 -7.04
CA ASP A 95 -0.55 17.52 -8.22
C ASP A 95 -1.79 18.38 -7.97
N TRP A 96 -1.62 19.70 -8.06
CA TRP A 96 -2.67 20.68 -7.82
C TRP A 96 -3.76 20.67 -8.90
N GLY A 97 -3.43 20.28 -10.12
CA GLY A 97 -4.31 20.34 -11.28
C GLY A 97 -5.25 19.14 -11.36
N VAL A 98 -4.75 17.94 -11.06
CA VAL A 98 -5.55 16.70 -11.12
C VAL A 98 -6.03 16.21 -9.76
N GLN A 99 -5.68 16.90 -8.67
CA GLN A 99 -5.99 16.49 -7.29
C GLN A 99 -5.57 15.03 -7.02
N ALA A 100 -4.46 14.61 -7.62
CA ALA A 100 -3.96 13.25 -7.54
C ALA A 100 -2.60 13.25 -6.83
N ILE A 101 -2.33 12.15 -6.12
CA ILE A 101 -1.04 11.90 -5.51
C ILE A 101 -0.37 10.75 -6.24
N VAL A 102 0.83 11.02 -6.75
CA VAL A 102 1.67 10.01 -7.39
C VAL A 102 2.89 9.82 -6.53
N SER A 103 3.19 8.57 -6.19
CA SER A 103 4.42 8.24 -5.48
C SER A 103 5.26 7.23 -6.24
N THR A 104 6.57 7.40 -6.13
CA THR A 104 7.55 6.42 -6.59
C THR A 104 8.37 5.93 -5.40
N ILE A 105 8.86 4.71 -5.51
CA ILE A 105 9.87 4.14 -4.61
C ILE A 105 11.07 3.71 -5.45
N ASN A 106 12.26 4.17 -5.07
CA ASN A 106 13.50 3.85 -5.78
C ASN A 106 13.37 4.00 -7.32
N ASN A 107 12.69 5.08 -7.76
CA ASN A 107 12.38 5.42 -9.17
C ASN A 107 11.33 4.54 -9.87
N SER A 108 10.63 3.67 -9.16
CA SER A 108 9.53 2.85 -9.68
C SER A 108 8.19 3.34 -9.12
N ARG A 109 7.17 3.44 -9.97
CA ARG A 109 5.82 3.85 -9.53
C ARG A 109 5.26 2.87 -8.51
N ILE A 110 4.66 3.38 -7.44
CA ILE A 110 3.91 2.57 -6.48
C ILE A 110 2.53 2.27 -7.06
N ALA A 111 2.22 0.98 -7.21
CA ALA A 111 1.01 0.54 -7.89
C ALA A 111 -0.18 0.27 -6.95
N ILE A 112 0.08 0.10 -5.65
CA ILE A 112 -0.96 0.02 -4.62
C ILE A 112 -0.93 1.32 -3.83
N SER A 113 -1.76 2.28 -4.21
CA SER A 113 -1.93 3.54 -3.49
C SER A 113 -3.39 3.96 -3.45
N HIS A 114 -3.76 4.70 -2.41
CA HIS A 114 -5.09 5.23 -2.21
C HIS A 114 -5.02 6.63 -1.58
N GLY A 115 -5.98 7.47 -1.94
CA GLY A 115 -6.11 8.85 -1.48
C GLY A 115 -5.64 9.89 -2.51
N PRO A 116 -5.63 11.17 -2.12
CA PRO A 116 -5.87 11.65 -0.75
C PRO A 116 -7.34 11.50 -0.34
N ASP A 117 -7.58 10.89 0.82
CA ASP A 117 -8.91 10.88 1.46
C ASP A 117 -8.92 11.98 2.52
N CYS A 118 -9.83 12.95 2.39
CA CYS A 118 -9.85 14.16 3.21
C CYS A 118 -11.07 14.23 4.11
N GLU A 119 -10.83 14.46 5.41
CA GLU A 119 -11.84 14.92 6.36
C GLU A 119 -11.53 16.39 6.69
N TYR A 120 -12.29 17.30 6.07
CA TYR A 120 -12.03 18.75 6.11
C TYR A 120 -10.61 19.09 5.63
N ASN A 121 -9.74 19.51 6.54
CA ASN A 121 -8.38 19.97 6.29
C ASN A 121 -7.33 18.91 6.66
N ASP A 122 -7.76 17.69 6.97
CA ASP A 122 -6.89 16.56 7.29
C ASP A 122 -7.05 15.48 6.23
N CYS A 123 -6.06 15.38 5.35
CA CYS A 123 -6.03 14.41 4.26
C CYS A 123 -5.03 13.31 4.54
N VAL A 124 -5.36 12.08 4.15
CA VAL A 124 -4.47 10.94 4.27
C VAL A 124 -4.24 10.32 2.91
N TYR A 125 -2.97 10.13 2.57
CA TYR A 125 -2.53 9.31 1.46
C TYR A 125 -1.85 8.06 1.99
N THR A 126 -2.13 6.93 1.35
CA THR A 126 -1.54 5.65 1.74
C THR A 126 -1.03 4.87 0.54
N ALA A 127 0.03 4.11 0.76
CA ALA A 127 0.57 3.24 -0.27
C ALA A 127 1.14 1.95 0.34
N LEU A 128 0.98 0.84 -0.38
CA LEU A 128 1.61 -0.44 -0.07
C LEU A 128 2.67 -0.77 -1.10
N ILE A 129 3.82 -1.20 -0.61
CA ILE A 129 5.01 -1.37 -1.41
C ILE A 129 5.67 -2.68 -1.04
N ARG A 130 5.89 -3.57 -2.01
CA ARG A 130 6.66 -4.79 -1.77
C ARG A 130 8.12 -4.57 -2.14
N LEU A 131 9.01 -4.81 -1.18
CA LEU A 131 10.46 -4.89 -1.40
C LEU A 131 11.01 -6.11 -0.66
N ASN A 132 11.69 -7.01 -1.39
CA ASN A 132 12.17 -8.28 -0.87
C ASN A 132 11.02 -9.08 -0.20
N ASP A 133 11.20 -9.53 1.05
CA ASP A 133 10.18 -10.25 1.83
C ASP A 133 9.37 -9.35 2.77
N PHE A 134 9.32 -8.05 2.47
CA PHE A 134 8.58 -7.07 3.27
C PHE A 134 7.53 -6.32 2.45
N ILE A 135 6.43 -6.03 3.13
CA ILE A 135 5.44 -5.04 2.74
C ILE A 135 5.72 -3.78 3.56
N TYR A 136 5.96 -2.68 2.85
CA TYR A 136 6.07 -1.36 3.43
C TYR A 136 4.73 -0.64 3.27
N PHE A 137 4.25 -0.06 4.36
CA PHE A 137 3.06 0.77 4.42
C PHE A 137 3.46 2.21 4.63
N LEU A 138 3.33 3.00 3.56
CA LEU A 138 3.51 4.45 3.58
C LEU A 138 2.19 5.10 3.97
N LYS A 139 2.23 6.00 4.94
CA LYS A 139 1.12 6.88 5.30
C LYS A 139 1.65 8.31 5.30
N ILE A 140 1.02 9.19 4.53
CA ILE A 140 1.32 10.63 4.54
C ILE A 140 0.06 11.34 4.99
N ARG A 141 0.12 11.95 6.17
CA ARG A 141 -0.92 12.87 6.64
C ARG A 141 -0.60 14.26 6.10
N ILE A 142 -1.59 14.91 5.52
CA ILE A 142 -1.46 16.21 4.87
C ILE A 142 -2.48 17.12 5.54
N THR A 143 -1.99 18.13 6.25
CA THR A 143 -2.80 19.23 6.78
C THR A 143 -2.42 20.52 6.06
N GLU A 144 -3.15 21.61 6.31
CA GLU A 144 -2.84 22.94 5.72
C GLU A 144 -1.38 23.36 5.92
N ASN A 145 -0.78 22.99 7.05
CA ASN A 145 0.52 23.50 7.46
C ASN A 145 1.62 22.44 7.46
N LEU A 146 1.26 21.16 7.26
CA LEU A 146 2.20 20.07 7.51
C LEU A 146 1.92 18.83 6.66
N MET A 147 3.00 18.21 6.20
CA MET A 147 2.97 16.87 5.61
C MET A 147 3.80 15.93 6.50
N GLU A 148 3.15 14.97 7.14
CA GLU A 148 3.76 14.02 8.07
C GLU A 148 3.83 12.62 7.42
N PRO A 149 4.98 12.26 6.83
CA PRO A 149 5.18 10.93 6.31
C PRO A 149 5.59 9.95 7.41
N MET A 150 4.99 8.77 7.41
CA MET A 150 5.33 7.62 8.22
C MET A 150 5.49 6.41 7.31
N LEU A 151 6.54 5.61 7.55
CA LEU A 151 6.78 4.37 6.83
C LEU A 151 6.88 3.22 7.82
N TYR A 152 6.06 2.20 7.62
CA TYR A 152 6.08 0.99 8.43
C TYR A 152 6.49 -0.20 7.59
N LYS A 153 7.23 -1.13 8.19
CA LYS A 153 7.69 -2.38 7.58
C LYS A 153 7.01 -3.56 8.25
N ILE A 154 6.48 -4.46 7.44
CA ILE A 154 5.76 -5.67 7.85
C ILE A 154 6.36 -6.84 7.04
N THR A 155 6.65 -7.97 7.67
CA THR A 155 7.07 -9.15 6.90
C THR A 155 5.92 -9.65 6.03
N LEU A 156 6.21 -10.14 4.83
CA LEU A 156 5.19 -10.66 3.91
C LEU A 156 4.35 -11.78 4.56
N LEU A 157 5.02 -12.66 5.34
CA LEU A 157 4.34 -13.70 6.10
C LEU A 157 3.35 -13.14 7.13
N ASN A 158 3.75 -12.12 7.91
CA ASN A 158 2.87 -11.52 8.91
C ASN A 158 1.68 -10.83 8.24
N PHE A 159 1.91 -10.09 7.16
CA PHE A 159 0.86 -9.44 6.39
C PHE A 159 -0.19 -10.45 5.88
N VAL A 160 0.26 -11.56 5.29
CA VAL A 160 -0.64 -12.61 4.78
C VAL A 160 -1.39 -13.32 5.90
N ASN A 161 -0.72 -13.67 6.99
CA ASN A 161 -1.36 -14.34 8.12
C ASN A 161 -2.47 -13.49 8.73
N GLU A 162 -2.23 -12.20 8.95
CA GLU A 162 -3.22 -11.27 9.51
C GLU A 162 -4.43 -11.11 8.57
N LEU A 163 -4.21 -11.10 7.25
CA LEU A 163 -5.31 -11.10 6.27
C LEU A 163 -6.14 -12.38 6.33
N ILE A 164 -5.50 -13.55 6.42
CA ILE A 164 -6.19 -14.83 6.56
C ILE A 164 -7.01 -14.85 7.86
N PHE A 165 -6.40 -14.47 8.99
CA PHE A 165 -7.09 -14.44 10.28
C PHE A 165 -8.26 -13.47 10.28
N TYR A 166 -8.10 -12.29 9.68
CA TYR A 166 -9.21 -11.35 9.51
C TYR A 166 -10.38 -11.97 8.75
N HIS A 167 -10.09 -12.59 7.59
CA HIS A 167 -11.13 -13.18 6.76
C HIS A 167 -11.83 -14.35 7.46
N LEU A 168 -11.08 -15.19 8.19
CA LEU A 168 -11.64 -16.25 9.02
C LEU A 168 -12.52 -15.69 10.13
N HIS A 169 -12.06 -14.65 10.85
CA HIS A 169 -12.81 -14.01 11.91
C HIS A 169 -14.14 -13.44 11.40
N GLN A 170 -14.12 -12.74 10.26
CA GLN A 170 -15.33 -12.22 9.61
C GLN A 170 -16.29 -13.34 9.20
N LYS A 171 -15.77 -14.42 8.62
CA LYS A 171 -16.58 -15.55 8.15
C LYS A 171 -17.24 -16.32 9.29
N PHE A 172 -16.53 -16.53 10.39
CA PHE A 172 -16.98 -17.34 11.51
C PHE A 172 -17.63 -16.54 12.64
N LYS A 173 -17.62 -15.19 12.58
CA LYS A 173 -18.09 -14.30 13.66
C LYS A 173 -17.54 -14.72 15.04
N LEU A 174 -16.28 -15.14 15.08
CA LEU A 174 -15.66 -15.58 16.33
C LEU A 174 -15.61 -14.38 17.27
N ILE A 175 -16.31 -14.46 18.40
CA ILE A 175 -16.43 -13.39 19.42
C ILE A 175 -15.11 -13.26 20.17
#